data_AF-A0A2E5PFX9-F1
#
_entry.id   AF-A0A2E5PFX9-F1
#
_cell.length_a   1.000
_cell.length_b   1.000
_cell.length_c   1.000
_cell.angle_alpha   90.00
_cell.angle_beta   90.00
_cell.angle_gamma   90.00
#
_symmetry.space_group_name_H-M   'P 1'
#
loop_
_entity.id
_entity.type
_entity.pdbx_description
1 polymer ?
#
loop_
_entity_poly.entity_id
_entity_poly.type
_entity_poly.pdbx_seq_one_letter_code
_entity_poly.pdbx_strand_id
1 'polypeptide(L)'
;MAAQRIWNEPNKLDHLVISMKHPTALAAMLSGGQAVKSHFATLPYSYQELQSGKVWKVTDSYEILGGQHSVLVMSASKSFKENNPKTYQAVIDAFAEAFAWVNANPDKAAETYIRYTKSKLPRKTVQALLHDKGEMDFSMVPKHTMKYANFLNQIGDIPKASSWKDYYWDNNYQFNGS
;
A
#
# COMPACT_ATOMS: atom_id res chain seq x y z
N MET A 1 9.29 -9.46 8.03
CA MET A 1 8.74 -9.01 9.34
C MET A 1 8.01 -10.12 10.09
N ALA A 2 6.93 -10.70 9.56
CA ALA A 2 6.21 -11.78 10.25
C ALA A 2 7.10 -12.99 10.58
N ALA A 3 7.91 -13.43 9.61
CA ALA A 3 8.84 -14.56 9.80
C ALA A 3 9.86 -14.31 10.92
N GLN A 4 10.42 -13.09 11.01
CA GLN A 4 11.27 -12.67 12.12
C GLN A 4 10.57 -12.83 13.48
N ARG A 5 9.29 -12.44 13.59
CA ARG A 5 8.52 -12.55 14.85
C ARG A 5 8.27 -14.01 15.24
N ILE A 6 8.00 -14.88 14.28
CA ILE A 6 7.58 -16.27 14.52
C ILE A 6 8.78 -17.21 14.71
N TRP A 7 9.82 -17.07 13.88
CA TRP A 7 10.94 -18.00 13.81
C TRP A 7 12.29 -17.38 14.15
N ASN A 8 12.36 -16.08 14.45
CA ASN A 8 13.62 -15.34 14.60
C ASN A 8 14.54 -15.42 13.36
N GLU A 9 13.96 -15.75 12.19
CA GLU A 9 14.63 -15.90 10.90
C GLU A 9 13.85 -15.10 9.86
N PRO A 10 14.31 -13.89 9.47
CA PRO A 10 13.52 -12.97 8.63
C PRO A 10 13.29 -13.50 7.21
N ASN A 11 14.23 -14.32 6.73
CA ASN A 11 14.27 -14.94 5.40
C ASN A 11 13.75 -16.39 5.38
N LYS A 12 13.09 -16.85 6.47
CA LYS A 12 12.66 -18.26 6.62
C LYS A 12 11.90 -18.79 5.41
N LEU A 13 11.07 -17.95 4.80
CA LEU A 13 10.15 -18.31 3.72
C LEU A 13 10.65 -17.87 2.34
N ASP A 14 11.81 -17.22 2.22
CA ASP A 14 12.26 -16.60 0.96
C ASP A 14 12.39 -17.63 -0.17
N HIS A 15 12.83 -18.85 0.16
CA HIS A 15 12.93 -19.98 -0.77
C HIS A 15 11.57 -20.46 -1.33
N LEU A 16 10.45 -20.01 -0.77
CA LEU A 16 9.08 -20.31 -1.22
C LEU A 16 8.46 -19.13 -1.99
N VAL A 17 9.10 -17.97 -1.99
CA VAL A 17 8.55 -16.76 -2.62
C VAL A 17 8.89 -16.76 -4.11
N ILE A 18 7.87 -16.53 -4.94
CA ILE A 18 8.03 -16.31 -6.37
C ILE A 18 7.42 -14.97 -6.77
N SER A 19 8.02 -14.31 -7.76
CA SER A 19 7.49 -13.07 -8.31
C SER A 19 6.39 -13.38 -9.33
N MET A 20 5.19 -12.83 -9.11
CA MET A 20 4.04 -13.05 -9.97
C MET A 20 3.18 -11.78 -10.05
N LYS A 21 2.61 -11.51 -11.22
CA LYS A 21 1.64 -10.42 -11.37
C LYS A 21 0.35 -10.77 -10.61
N HIS A 22 -0.22 -9.81 -9.88
CA HIS A 22 -1.43 -10.04 -9.09
C HIS A 22 -2.60 -10.70 -9.87
N PRO A 23 -2.92 -10.34 -11.13
CA PRO A 23 -3.96 -11.05 -11.89
C PRO A 23 -3.68 -12.54 -12.11
N THR A 24 -2.42 -12.91 -12.34
CA THR A 24 -2.01 -14.30 -12.53
C THR A 24 -2.10 -15.08 -11.22
N ALA A 25 -1.67 -14.47 -10.10
CA ALA A 25 -1.78 -15.07 -8.78
C ALA A 25 -3.24 -15.27 -8.37
N LEU A 26 -4.11 -14.27 -8.59
CA LEU A 26 -5.56 -14.39 -8.40
C LEU A 26 -6.11 -15.60 -9.16
N ALA A 27 -5.83 -15.72 -10.46
CA ALA A 27 -6.32 -16.84 -11.27
C ALA A 27 -5.83 -18.20 -10.74
N ALA A 28 -4.56 -18.29 -10.30
CA ALA A 28 -4.00 -19.49 -9.71
C ALA A 28 -4.67 -19.86 -8.37
N MET A 29 -4.88 -18.88 -7.48
CA MET A 29 -5.60 -19.07 -6.22
C MET A 29 -7.03 -19.57 -6.47
N LEU A 30 -7.77 -18.95 -7.39
CA LEU A 30 -9.14 -19.32 -7.73
C LEU A 30 -9.29 -20.68 -8.43
N SER A 31 -8.21 -21.16 -9.05
CA SER A 31 -8.13 -22.47 -9.72
C SER A 31 -7.70 -23.60 -8.79
N GLY A 32 -7.62 -23.35 -7.47
CA GLY A 32 -7.28 -24.36 -6.46
C GLY A 32 -5.82 -24.32 -5.98
N GLY A 33 -5.07 -23.27 -6.31
CA GLY A 33 -3.77 -22.98 -5.68
C GLY A 33 -2.64 -23.95 -6.02
N GLN A 34 -2.67 -24.57 -7.21
CA GLN A 34 -1.65 -25.55 -7.60
C GLN A 34 -0.26 -24.93 -7.80
N ALA A 35 -0.18 -23.78 -8.48
CA ALA A 35 1.09 -23.08 -8.73
C ALA A 35 1.52 -22.20 -7.55
N VAL A 36 0.57 -21.65 -6.78
CA VAL A 36 0.79 -20.87 -5.56
C VAL A 36 -0.28 -21.21 -4.55
N LYS A 37 0.13 -21.46 -3.29
CA LYS A 37 -0.81 -21.77 -2.19
C LYS A 37 -1.24 -20.55 -1.37
N SER A 38 -0.46 -19.48 -1.44
CA SER A 38 -0.68 -18.24 -0.69
C SER A 38 -0.32 -17.06 -1.57
N HIS A 39 -1.00 -15.93 -1.38
CA HIS A 39 -0.76 -14.70 -2.13
C HIS A 39 -0.81 -13.50 -1.18
N PHE A 40 0.30 -12.76 -1.06
CA PHE A 40 0.29 -11.43 -0.47
C PHE A 40 -0.28 -10.44 -1.50
N ALA A 41 -1.60 -10.32 -1.49
CA ALA A 41 -2.35 -9.53 -2.46
C ALA A 41 -2.62 -8.11 -1.97
N THR A 42 -2.66 -7.16 -2.90
CA THR A 42 -3.18 -5.81 -2.69
C THR A 42 -4.59 -5.69 -3.26
N LEU A 43 -5.31 -4.61 -2.92
CA LEU A 43 -6.60 -4.32 -3.54
C LEU A 43 -6.44 -4.10 -5.05
N PRO A 44 -7.42 -4.53 -5.87
CA PRO A 44 -8.67 -5.19 -5.49
C PRO A 44 -8.55 -6.73 -5.34
N TYR A 45 -7.37 -7.31 -5.56
CA TYR A 45 -7.19 -8.75 -5.70
C TYR A 45 -7.46 -9.51 -4.40
N SER A 46 -6.94 -9.03 -3.26
CA SER A 46 -7.23 -9.63 -1.94
C SER A 46 -8.74 -9.74 -1.68
N TYR A 47 -9.47 -8.68 -2.03
CA TYR A 47 -10.92 -8.63 -1.92
C TYR A 47 -11.61 -9.64 -2.84
N GLN A 48 -11.19 -9.72 -4.10
CA GLN A 48 -11.74 -10.70 -5.06
C GLN A 48 -11.47 -12.15 -4.65
N GLU A 49 -10.29 -12.43 -4.11
CA GLU A 49 -9.94 -13.76 -3.60
C GLU A 49 -10.88 -14.13 -2.44
N LEU A 50 -11.00 -13.27 -1.42
CA LEU A 50 -11.85 -13.54 -0.26
C LEU A 50 -13.34 -13.70 -0.65
N GLN A 51 -13.84 -12.86 -1.56
CA GLN A 51 -15.23 -12.96 -2.05
C GLN A 51 -15.53 -14.26 -2.79
N SER A 52 -14.51 -14.94 -3.33
CA SER A 52 -14.72 -16.21 -4.02
C SER A 52 -15.17 -17.35 -3.10
N GLY A 53 -14.96 -17.22 -1.78
CA GLY A 53 -15.18 -18.28 -0.79
C GLY A 53 -14.20 -19.46 -0.89
N LYS A 54 -13.23 -19.41 -1.82
CA LYS A 54 -12.24 -20.47 -2.05
C LYS A 54 -10.95 -20.30 -1.26
N VAL A 55 -10.73 -19.12 -0.69
CA VAL A 55 -9.55 -18.81 0.13
C VAL A 55 -9.99 -18.22 1.46
N TRP A 56 -9.06 -18.20 2.42
CA TRP A 56 -9.23 -17.51 3.69
C TRP A 56 -8.01 -16.63 3.98
N LYS A 57 -8.20 -15.59 4.80
CA LYS A 57 -7.10 -14.72 5.24
C LYS A 57 -6.23 -15.49 6.24
N VAL A 58 -4.94 -15.61 5.96
CA VAL A 58 -3.95 -16.17 6.90
C VAL A 58 -3.41 -15.08 7.82
N THR A 59 -3.07 -13.93 7.24
CA THR A 59 -2.67 -12.70 7.94
C THR A 59 -2.85 -11.51 6.99
N ASP A 60 -2.69 -10.29 7.50
CA ASP A 60 -2.59 -9.08 6.70
C ASP A 60 -1.44 -8.19 7.18
N SER A 61 -1.16 -7.14 6.41
CA SER A 61 -0.10 -6.20 6.74
C SER A 61 -0.38 -5.40 8.01
N TYR A 62 -1.63 -5.29 8.47
CA TYR A 62 -1.98 -4.55 9.68
C TYR A 62 -1.64 -5.37 10.92
N GLU A 63 -1.90 -6.68 10.91
CA GLU A 63 -1.45 -7.62 11.94
C GLU A 63 0.09 -7.71 12.02
N ILE A 64 0.76 -7.53 10.89
CA ILE A 64 2.23 -7.58 10.82
C ILE A 64 2.86 -6.28 11.33
N LEU A 65 2.32 -5.12 10.94
CA LEU A 65 2.89 -3.80 11.25
C LEU A 65 2.30 -3.15 12.51
N GLY A 66 1.21 -3.71 13.05
CA GLY A 66 0.50 -3.22 14.22
C GLY A 66 -0.49 -2.09 13.93
N GLY A 67 -1.09 -2.07 12.73
CA GLY A 67 -2.13 -1.11 12.33
C GLY A 67 -1.99 -0.59 10.90
N GLN A 68 -2.78 0.43 10.59
CA GLN A 68 -2.72 1.12 9.29
C GLN A 68 -1.33 1.66 9.00
N HIS A 69 -0.88 1.53 7.77
CA HIS A 69 0.45 1.94 7.32
C HIS A 69 0.39 2.47 5.89
N SER A 70 1.40 3.23 5.49
CA SER A 70 1.55 3.73 4.13
C SER A 70 1.99 2.58 3.22
N VAL A 71 1.05 2.09 2.39
CA VAL A 71 1.34 1.08 1.35
C VAL A 71 2.01 1.71 0.13
N LEU A 72 1.60 2.94 -0.22
CA LEU A 72 2.13 3.71 -1.33
C LEU A 72 2.63 5.06 -0.82
N VAL A 73 3.75 5.50 -1.39
CA VAL A 73 4.33 6.81 -1.14
C VAL A 73 4.65 7.45 -2.48
N MET A 74 4.49 8.77 -2.54
CA MET A 74 4.97 9.54 -3.67
C MET A 74 6.43 9.91 -3.48
N SER A 75 7.23 9.68 -4.51
CA SER A 75 8.63 10.07 -4.55
C SER A 75 8.87 11.07 -5.67
N ALA A 76 9.81 11.98 -5.42
CA ALA A 76 10.33 12.91 -6.41
C ALA A 76 11.85 12.95 -6.26
N SER A 77 12.57 13.04 -7.38
CA SER A 77 14.01 13.22 -7.30
C SER A 77 14.34 14.57 -6.67
N LYS A 78 15.47 14.62 -5.96
CA LYS A 78 15.98 15.86 -5.37
C LYS A 78 16.15 16.96 -6.44
N SER A 79 16.73 16.61 -7.58
CA SER A 79 16.95 17.53 -8.70
C SER A 79 15.65 18.09 -9.26
N PHE A 80 14.58 17.31 -9.36
CA PHE A 80 13.29 17.81 -9.83
C PHE A 80 12.73 18.87 -8.89
N LYS A 81 12.74 18.60 -7.57
CA LYS A 81 12.28 19.55 -6.54
C LYS A 81 13.09 20.84 -6.56
N GLU A 82 14.42 20.73 -6.61
CA GLU A 82 15.33 21.88 -6.56
C GLU A 82 15.24 22.74 -7.84
N ASN A 83 15.13 22.11 -9.00
CA ASN A 83 15.05 22.83 -10.27
C ASN A 83 13.65 23.37 -10.58
N ASN A 84 12.59 22.79 -9.99
CA ASN A 84 11.21 23.13 -10.29
C ASN A 84 10.37 23.35 -9.01
N PRO A 85 10.79 24.21 -8.07
CA PRO A 85 10.17 24.29 -6.74
C PRO A 85 8.67 24.67 -6.79
N LYS A 86 8.28 25.54 -7.73
CA LYS A 86 6.87 25.92 -7.93
C LYS A 86 6.03 24.75 -8.44
N THR A 87 6.54 24.00 -9.42
CA THR A 87 5.85 22.84 -9.98
C THR A 87 5.76 21.71 -8.94
N TYR A 88 6.83 21.48 -8.19
CA TYR A 88 6.83 20.54 -7.07
C TYR A 88 5.71 20.87 -6.08
N GLN A 89 5.64 22.13 -5.62
CA GLN A 89 4.61 22.54 -4.67
C GLN A 89 3.20 22.39 -5.25
N ALA A 90 2.99 22.81 -6.50
CA ALA A 90 1.69 22.68 -7.17
C ALA A 90 1.21 21.22 -7.26
N VAL A 91 2.14 20.27 -7.50
CA VAL A 91 1.81 18.85 -7.51
C VAL A 91 1.42 18.37 -6.10
N ILE A 92 2.18 18.75 -5.06
CA ILE A 92 1.85 18.41 -3.67
C ILE A 92 0.47 18.93 -3.28
N ASP A 93 0.16 20.19 -3.60
CA ASP A 93 -1.13 20.81 -3.30
C ASP A 93 -2.28 20.09 -4.01
N ALA A 94 -2.07 19.71 -5.28
CA ALA A 94 -3.06 18.94 -6.04
C ALA A 94 -3.34 17.56 -5.43
N PHE A 95 -2.33 16.88 -4.86
CA PHE A 95 -2.55 15.62 -4.14
C PHE A 95 -3.34 15.82 -2.85
N ALA A 96 -3.03 16.88 -2.09
CA ALA A 96 -3.79 17.20 -0.89
C ALA A 96 -5.26 17.48 -1.21
N GLU A 97 -5.53 18.25 -2.27
CA GLU A 97 -6.89 18.51 -2.76
C GLU A 97 -7.58 17.22 -3.21
N ALA A 98 -6.89 16.38 -3.99
CA ALA A 98 -7.44 15.12 -4.49
C ALA A 98 -7.80 14.15 -3.34
N PHE A 99 -6.92 13.99 -2.34
CA PHE A 99 -7.19 13.14 -1.19
C PHE A 99 -8.39 13.66 -0.37
N ALA A 100 -8.47 14.97 -0.13
CA ALA A 100 -9.62 15.58 0.53
C ALA A 100 -10.91 15.33 -0.26
N TRP A 101 -10.87 15.52 -1.59
CA TRP A 101 -12.02 15.32 -2.46
C TRP A 101 -12.49 13.86 -2.50
N VAL A 102 -11.57 12.89 -2.64
CA VAL A 102 -11.90 11.45 -2.64
C VAL A 102 -12.55 11.05 -1.32
N ASN A 103 -12.00 11.51 -0.19
CA ASN A 103 -12.55 11.21 1.12
C ASN A 103 -13.96 11.80 1.32
N ALA A 104 -14.23 12.98 0.80
CA ALA A 104 -15.54 13.63 0.87
C ALA A 104 -16.55 13.09 -0.18
N ASN A 105 -16.07 12.49 -1.28
CA ASN A 105 -16.90 12.09 -2.42
C ASN A 105 -16.59 10.66 -2.91
N PRO A 106 -16.66 9.62 -2.07
CA PRO A 106 -16.27 8.25 -2.44
C PRO A 106 -17.03 7.70 -3.66
N ASP A 107 -18.31 8.02 -3.81
CA ASP A 107 -19.10 7.56 -4.96
C ASP A 107 -18.69 8.22 -6.28
N LYS A 108 -18.45 9.53 -6.26
CA LYS A 108 -17.95 10.25 -7.45
C LYS A 108 -16.52 9.83 -7.78
N ALA A 109 -15.71 9.55 -6.76
CA ALA A 109 -14.37 8.99 -6.94
C ALA A 109 -14.44 7.60 -7.60
N ALA A 110 -15.38 6.74 -7.20
CA ALA A 110 -15.62 5.45 -7.84
C ALA A 110 -15.97 5.60 -9.33
N GLU A 111 -16.89 6.50 -9.65
CA GLU A 111 -17.28 6.79 -11.04
C GLU A 111 -16.10 7.30 -11.87
N THR A 112 -15.29 8.18 -11.29
CA THR A 112 -14.08 8.73 -11.92
C THR A 112 -13.07 7.62 -12.18
N TYR A 113 -12.78 6.78 -11.18
CA TYR A 113 -11.90 5.64 -11.32
C TYR A 113 -12.35 4.70 -12.45
N ILE A 114 -13.63 4.30 -12.47
CA ILE A 114 -14.17 3.39 -13.50
C ILE A 114 -14.04 4.01 -14.89
N ARG A 115 -14.39 5.29 -15.04
CA ARG A 115 -14.34 6.00 -16.33
C ARG A 115 -12.92 6.08 -16.90
N TYR A 116 -11.94 6.43 -16.07
CA TYR A 116 -10.55 6.65 -16.51
C TYR A 116 -9.76 5.36 -16.67
N THR A 117 -9.96 4.38 -15.79
CA THR A 117 -9.22 3.12 -15.84
C THR A 117 -9.87 2.06 -16.73
N LYS A 118 -11.11 2.31 -17.19
CA LYS A 118 -11.95 1.31 -17.87
C LYS A 118 -12.09 0.04 -17.04
N SER A 119 -12.17 0.19 -15.71
CA SER A 119 -12.27 -0.94 -14.79
C SER A 119 -13.48 -1.79 -15.10
N LYS A 120 -13.29 -3.12 -15.08
CA LYS A 120 -14.34 -4.12 -15.23
C LYS A 120 -14.99 -4.50 -13.90
N LEU A 121 -14.55 -3.92 -12.79
CA LEU A 121 -15.15 -4.17 -11.49
C LEU A 121 -16.59 -3.64 -11.45
N PRO A 122 -17.52 -4.33 -10.77
CA PRO A 122 -18.85 -3.80 -10.52
C PRO A 122 -18.75 -2.46 -9.79
N ARG A 123 -19.56 -1.46 -10.19
CA ARG A 123 -19.57 -0.14 -9.56
C ARG A 123 -19.70 -0.22 -8.04
N LYS A 124 -20.63 -1.06 -7.56
CA LYS A 124 -20.87 -1.28 -6.12
C LYS A 124 -19.63 -1.78 -5.40
N THR A 125 -18.79 -2.62 -6.03
CA THR A 125 -17.53 -3.10 -5.45
C THR A 125 -16.54 -1.96 -5.27
N VAL A 126 -16.36 -1.12 -6.29
CA VAL A 126 -15.46 0.04 -6.20
C VAL A 126 -15.93 1.02 -5.13
N GLN A 127 -17.24 1.28 -5.07
CA GLN A 127 -17.83 2.13 -4.04
C GLN A 127 -17.58 1.56 -2.65
N ALA A 128 -17.91 0.28 -2.42
CA ALA A 128 -17.72 -0.36 -1.13
C ALA A 128 -16.27 -0.25 -0.64
N LEU A 129 -15.30 -0.49 -1.52
CA LEU A 129 -13.89 -0.32 -1.22
C LEU A 129 -13.54 1.13 -0.83
N LEU A 130 -14.03 2.15 -1.55
CA LEU A 130 -13.78 3.56 -1.25
C LEU A 130 -14.47 4.08 0.02
N HIS A 131 -15.55 3.42 0.44
CA HIS A 131 -16.22 3.68 1.72
C HIS A 131 -15.54 2.97 2.89
N ASP A 132 -14.81 1.88 2.64
CA ASP A 132 -14.09 1.14 3.69
C ASP A 132 -12.78 1.85 4.07
N LYS A 133 -12.85 2.70 5.11
CA LYS A 133 -11.67 3.38 5.67
C LYS A 133 -10.70 2.46 6.40
N GLY A 134 -11.11 1.23 6.70
CA GLY A 134 -10.21 0.19 7.19
C GLY A 134 -9.29 -0.32 6.09
N GLU A 135 -9.78 -0.39 4.85
CA GLU A 135 -9.04 -0.90 3.69
C GLU A 135 -8.34 0.21 2.88
N MET A 136 -9.00 1.36 2.68
CA MET A 136 -8.46 2.49 1.92
C MET A 136 -8.56 3.82 2.66
N ASP A 137 -7.39 4.41 2.89
CA ASP A 137 -7.25 5.77 3.40
C ASP A 137 -6.35 6.59 2.47
N PHE A 138 -6.86 7.74 2.03
CA PHE A 138 -6.15 8.68 1.17
C PHE A 138 -5.68 9.84 2.05
N SER A 139 -4.39 9.89 2.36
CA SER A 139 -3.84 10.83 3.32
C SER A 139 -2.42 11.26 2.97
N MET A 140 -2.08 12.48 3.36
CA MET A 140 -0.72 13.01 3.29
C MET A 140 0.16 12.57 4.47
N VAL A 141 -0.42 11.95 5.50
CA VAL A 141 0.29 11.56 6.73
C VAL A 141 1.06 10.26 6.50
N PRO A 142 2.40 10.23 6.68
CA PRO A 142 3.17 8.98 6.67
C PRO A 142 2.76 8.08 7.84
N LYS A 143 2.38 6.82 7.58
CA LYS A 143 1.92 5.88 8.63
C LYS A 143 2.82 4.64 8.68
N HIS A 144 3.35 4.32 9.86
CA HIS A 144 4.17 3.15 10.18
C HIS A 144 5.37 2.90 9.25
N THR A 145 5.89 3.92 8.56
CA THR A 145 7.09 3.84 7.72
C THR A 145 8.36 3.51 8.50
N MET A 146 8.48 3.93 9.77
CA MET A 146 9.61 3.57 10.63
C MET A 146 9.62 2.10 11.02
N LYS A 147 8.48 1.40 11.01
CA LYS A 147 8.44 -0.05 11.21
C LYS A 147 9.22 -0.77 10.11
N TYR A 148 9.05 -0.33 8.86
CA TYR A 148 9.85 -0.82 7.74
C TYR A 148 11.30 -0.39 7.87
N ALA A 149 11.57 0.90 8.11
CA ALA A 149 12.94 1.40 8.17
C ALA A 149 13.79 0.66 9.23
N ASN A 150 13.22 0.44 10.42
CA ASN A 150 13.88 -0.30 11.49
C ASN A 150 14.10 -1.77 11.13
N PHE A 151 13.10 -2.44 10.53
CA PHE A 151 13.23 -3.84 10.15
C PHE A 151 14.25 -4.03 9.02
N LEU A 152 14.19 -3.21 7.98
CA LEU A 152 15.13 -3.27 6.85
C LEU A 152 16.55 -2.95 7.31
N ASN A 153 16.73 -2.02 8.27
CA ASN A 153 18.04 -1.79 8.88
C ASN A 153 18.51 -3.00 9.71
N GLN A 154 17.62 -3.62 10.50
CA GLN A 154 17.95 -4.80 11.30
C GLN A 154 18.48 -5.96 10.45
N ILE A 155 17.95 -6.15 9.23
CA ILE A 155 18.41 -7.19 8.31
C ILE A 155 19.55 -6.75 7.39
N GLY A 156 19.99 -5.49 7.48
CA GLY A 156 21.13 -4.96 6.73
C GLY A 156 20.81 -4.39 5.34
N ASP A 157 19.53 -4.29 4.96
CA ASP A 157 19.12 -3.84 3.62
C ASP A 157 19.27 -2.33 3.42
N ILE A 158 19.08 -1.55 4.50
CA ILE A 158 19.19 -0.08 4.45
C ILE A 158 19.97 0.48 5.65
N PRO A 159 20.57 1.67 5.53
CA PRO A 159 21.14 2.39 6.67
C PRO A 159 20.09 2.70 7.74
N LYS A 160 20.54 2.90 8.98
CA LYS A 160 19.68 3.28 10.09
C LYS A 160 19.12 4.69 9.86
N ALA A 161 17.79 4.82 9.86
CA ALA A 161 17.13 6.11 9.98
C ALA A 161 16.91 6.44 11.48
N SER A 162 17.21 7.67 11.88
CA SER A 162 16.89 8.18 13.21
C SER A 162 15.42 8.64 13.28
N SER A 163 14.88 9.11 12.16
CA SER A 163 13.51 9.58 12.03
C SER A 163 12.98 9.32 10.62
N TRP A 164 11.65 9.25 10.46
CA TRP A 164 11.03 9.20 9.14
C TRP A 164 11.36 10.44 8.31
N LYS A 165 11.68 11.55 8.98
CA LYS A 165 12.16 12.79 8.36
C LYS A 165 13.49 12.62 7.61
N ASP A 166 14.25 11.56 7.87
CA ASP A 166 15.51 11.31 7.15
C ASP A 166 15.28 10.88 5.69
N TYR A 167 14.07 10.42 5.35
CA TYR A 167 13.71 9.94 4.01
C TYR A 167 12.39 10.52 3.47
N TYR A 168 11.79 11.47 4.18
CA TYR A 168 10.68 12.29 3.69
C TYR A 168 11.13 13.73 3.46
N TRP A 169 10.52 14.40 2.49
CA TRP A 169 10.77 15.83 2.27
C TRP A 169 10.16 16.70 3.37
N ASP A 170 10.78 17.87 3.60
CA ASP A 170 10.44 18.86 4.63
C ASP A 170 8.99 19.33 4.60
N ASN A 171 8.36 19.36 3.42
CA ASN A 171 6.93 19.66 3.25
C ASN A 171 6.00 18.58 3.82
N ASN A 172 6.52 17.54 4.47
CA ASN A 172 5.73 16.57 5.22
C ASN A 172 5.88 16.76 6.74
N TYR A 173 6.87 17.53 7.22
CA TYR A 173 7.26 17.56 8.64
C TYR A 173 6.21 18.12 9.58
N GLN A 174 5.21 18.81 9.05
CA GLN A 174 4.01 19.26 9.76
C GLN A 174 3.06 18.12 10.13
N PHE A 175 3.17 16.96 9.48
CA PHE A 175 2.37 15.79 9.80
C PHE A 175 3.00 15.02 10.97
N ASN A 176 2.14 14.41 11.77
CA ASN A 176 2.57 13.44 12.78
C ASN A 176 2.81 12.07 12.13
N GLY A 177 3.89 11.97 11.35
CA GLY A 177 4.25 10.73 10.66
C GLY A 177 5.08 9.77 11.52
N SER A 178 5.12 8.49 11.08
CA SER A 178 6.10 7.43 11.43
C SER A 178 5.51 6.06 11.30
#